data_AF-A0A1D8P4S9-F1
#
_entry.id   AF-A0A1D8P4S9-F1
#
_cell.length_a   1.000
_cell.length_b   1.000
_cell.length_c   1.000
_cell.angle_alpha   90.00
_cell.angle_beta   90.00
_cell.angle_gamma   90.00
#
_symmetry.space_group_name_H-M   'P 1'
#
loop_
_entity.id
_entity.type
_entity.pdbx_description
1 polymer ?
#
loop_
_entity_poly.entity_id
_entity_poly.type
_entity_poly.pdbx_seq_one_letter_code
_entity_poly.pdbx_strand_id
1 'polypeptide(L)'
;MIIIDIDFDIALNEARKRATTMIENGLYSRFHLSNAQRIDKALLGCLGEIAFEHYLKSKNIDYKLDETDFTIVNSDQYDFLINNKKIDIKVAKKSTSRPPTDGWTYGYPQEQNPSTKDFVIVGWIDFNRKEIGFYGWIKGVEVSKYAVVTHNTFAGYKYLTPNHEFRWGAMNKDFENLFTLIKG
;
A
#
# COMPACT_ATOMS: atom_id res chain seq x y z
N MET A 1 -13.73 6.31 2.38
CA MET A 1 -13.21 5.71 1.13
C MET A 1 -13.17 6.77 0.06
N ILE A 2 -12.09 6.81 -0.71
CA ILE A 2 -11.92 7.75 -1.83
C ILE A 2 -11.57 6.96 -3.09
N ILE A 3 -12.00 7.47 -4.25
CA ILE A 3 -11.56 7.02 -5.57
C ILE A 3 -10.72 8.16 -6.13
N ILE A 4 -9.54 7.84 -6.65
CA ILE A 4 -8.62 8.84 -7.19
C ILE A 4 -8.99 9.10 -8.65
N ASP A 5 -9.21 10.36 -8.99
CA ASP A 5 -9.42 10.81 -10.36
C ASP A 5 -8.07 10.91 -11.08
N ILE A 6 -7.60 9.78 -11.59
CA ILE A 6 -6.34 9.65 -12.32
C ILE A 6 -6.58 8.89 -13.62
N ASP A 7 -5.86 9.25 -14.68
CA ASP A 7 -5.82 8.44 -15.89
C ASP A 7 -5.17 7.08 -15.58
N PHE A 8 -6.01 6.06 -15.48
CA PHE A 8 -5.60 4.72 -15.09
C PHE A 8 -4.61 4.10 -16.07
N ASP A 9 -4.79 4.30 -17.37
CA ASP A 9 -3.95 3.66 -18.38
C ASP A 9 -2.54 4.30 -18.39
N ILE A 10 -2.45 5.62 -18.18
CA ILE A 10 -1.17 6.31 -17.98
C ILE A 10 -0.50 5.81 -16.71
N ALA A 11 -1.22 5.80 -15.58
CA ALA A 11 -0.69 5.34 -14.29
C ALA A 11 -0.22 3.87 -14.36
N LEU A 12 -0.98 3.01 -15.04
CA LEU A 12 -0.64 1.60 -15.24
C LEU A 12 0.65 1.44 -16.05
N ASN A 13 0.82 2.21 -17.12
CA ASN A 13 2.02 2.17 -17.94
C ASN A 13 3.25 2.66 -17.17
N GLU A 14 3.10 3.73 -16.38
CA GLU A 14 4.18 4.24 -15.52
C GLU A 14 4.55 3.23 -14.43
N ALA A 15 3.56 2.70 -13.70
CA ALA A 15 3.77 1.68 -12.68
C ALA A 15 4.45 0.44 -13.23
N ARG A 16 4.11 0.02 -14.46
CA ARG A 16 4.75 -1.12 -15.13
C ARG A 16 6.22 -0.85 -15.43
N LYS A 17 6.57 0.35 -15.89
CA LYS A 17 7.96 0.74 -16.11
C LYS A 17 8.73 0.71 -14.79
N ARG A 18 8.21 1.36 -13.73
CA ARG A 18 8.82 1.36 -12.38
C ARG A 18 9.04 -0.06 -11.87
N ALA A 19 8.00 -0.90 -11.89
CA ALA A 19 8.05 -2.29 -11.44
C ALA A 19 9.10 -3.12 -12.19
N THR A 20 9.17 -3.01 -13.53
CA THR A 20 10.17 -3.71 -14.33
C THR A 20 11.59 -3.27 -13.95
N THR A 21 11.83 -1.97 -13.86
CA THR A 21 13.15 -1.42 -13.46
C THR A 21 13.56 -1.88 -12.06
N MET A 22 12.63 -1.94 -11.10
CA MET A 22 12.92 -2.49 -9.76
C MET A 22 13.39 -3.96 -9.85
N ILE A 23 12.72 -4.78 -10.66
CA ILE A 23 13.11 -6.19 -10.84
C ILE A 23 14.46 -6.33 -11.54
N GLU A 24 14.72 -5.52 -12.58
CA GLU A 24 16.00 -5.47 -13.30
C GLU A 24 17.15 -5.04 -12.39
N ASN A 25 16.92 -4.08 -11.49
CA ASN A 25 17.88 -3.62 -10.49
C ASN A 25 18.01 -4.58 -9.29
N GLY A 26 17.40 -5.76 -9.36
CA GLY A 26 17.63 -6.84 -8.40
C GLY A 26 16.70 -6.84 -7.18
N LEU A 27 15.53 -6.19 -7.23
CA LEU A 27 14.54 -6.20 -6.14
C LEU A 27 14.36 -7.62 -5.58
N TYR A 28 14.82 -7.87 -4.37
CA TYR A 28 14.98 -9.22 -3.83
C TYR A 28 13.72 -10.11 -3.93
N SER A 29 13.88 -11.32 -4.50
CA SER A 29 12.81 -12.32 -4.56
C SER A 29 12.80 -13.20 -3.31
N ARG A 30 12.01 -12.81 -2.32
CA ARG A 30 11.84 -13.55 -1.05
C ARG A 30 11.08 -14.85 -1.16
N PHE A 31 10.20 -14.96 -2.15
CA PHE A 31 9.17 -16.00 -2.22
C PHE A 31 9.39 -16.95 -3.40
N HIS A 32 10.60 -16.99 -3.98
CA HIS A 32 10.94 -17.77 -5.17
C HIS A 32 9.96 -17.56 -6.34
N LEU A 33 9.39 -16.36 -6.44
CA LEU A 33 8.45 -15.99 -7.48
C LEU A 33 9.18 -15.85 -8.82
N SER A 34 8.49 -16.18 -9.91
CA SER A 34 8.97 -15.89 -11.25
C SER A 34 9.10 -14.38 -11.48
N ASN A 35 9.92 -13.95 -12.45
CA ASN A 35 10.05 -12.54 -12.77
C ASN A 35 8.70 -11.89 -13.09
N ALA A 36 7.83 -12.57 -13.84
CA ALA A 36 6.48 -12.09 -14.14
C ALA A 36 5.65 -11.85 -12.87
N GLN A 37 5.65 -12.81 -11.93
CA GLN A 37 4.93 -12.67 -10.67
C GLN A 37 5.49 -11.54 -9.78
N ARG A 38 6.81 -11.33 -9.81
CA ARG A 38 7.46 -10.23 -9.08
C ARG A 38 7.07 -8.88 -9.69
N ILE A 39 7.08 -8.76 -11.02
CA ILE A 39 6.62 -7.57 -11.73
C ILE A 39 5.16 -7.29 -11.39
N ASP A 40 4.28 -8.28 -11.46
CA ASP A 40 2.86 -8.09 -11.13
C ASP A 40 2.64 -7.62 -9.69
N LYS A 41 3.44 -8.14 -8.75
CA LYS A 41 3.36 -7.72 -7.34
C LYS A 41 3.87 -6.29 -7.14
N ALA A 42 5.03 -5.95 -7.71
CA ALA A 42 5.60 -4.60 -7.65
C ALA A 42 4.69 -3.58 -8.35
N LEU A 43 4.09 -3.96 -9.48
CA LEU A 43 3.15 -3.15 -10.24
C LEU A 43 1.98 -2.67 -9.38
N LEU A 44 1.41 -3.54 -8.55
CA LEU A 44 0.32 -3.15 -7.65
C LEU A 44 0.80 -2.09 -6.65
N GLY A 45 1.96 -2.28 -6.03
CA GLY A 45 2.57 -1.29 -5.12
C GLY A 45 2.74 0.06 -5.79
N CYS A 46 3.45 0.09 -6.93
CA CYS A 46 3.70 1.31 -7.69
C CYS A 46 2.42 2.02 -8.13
N LEU A 47 1.36 1.29 -8.50
CA LEU A 47 0.05 1.88 -8.82
C LEU A 47 -0.56 2.59 -7.61
N GLY A 48 -0.49 1.98 -6.44
CA GLY A 48 -0.94 2.58 -5.18
C GLY A 48 -0.17 3.86 -4.85
N GLU A 49 1.16 3.81 -4.95
CA GLU A 49 2.04 4.96 -4.72
C GLU A 49 1.74 6.10 -5.71
N ILE A 50 1.68 5.83 -7.02
CA ILE A 50 1.38 6.84 -8.04
C ILE A 50 0.01 7.50 -7.79
N ALA A 51 -1.01 6.70 -7.45
CA ALA A 51 -2.34 7.22 -7.15
C ALA A 51 -2.35 8.11 -5.89
N PHE A 52 -1.60 7.71 -4.85
CA PHE A 52 -1.49 8.52 -3.63
C PHE A 52 -0.68 9.80 -3.88
N GLU A 53 0.42 9.70 -4.63
CA GLU A 53 1.24 10.83 -5.07
C GLU A 53 0.39 11.87 -5.82
N HIS A 54 -0.44 11.41 -6.76
CA HIS A 54 -1.39 12.27 -7.47
C HIS A 54 -2.36 12.96 -6.51
N TYR A 55 -2.88 12.23 -5.51
CA TYR A 55 -3.79 12.79 -4.52
C TYR A 55 -3.10 13.86 -3.65
N LEU A 56 -1.87 13.64 -3.20
CA LEU A 56 -1.08 14.63 -2.46
C LEU A 56 -0.86 15.91 -3.27
N LYS A 57 -0.47 15.77 -4.55
CA LYS A 57 -0.30 16.91 -5.47
C LYS A 57 -1.60 17.70 -5.63
N SER A 58 -2.74 17.02 -5.81
CA SER A 58 -4.05 17.67 -5.92
C SER A 58 -4.44 18.47 -4.66
N LYS A 59 -3.86 18.12 -3.51
CA LYS A 59 -4.09 18.77 -2.22
C LYS A 59 -3.00 19.78 -1.85
N ASN A 60 -2.04 20.04 -2.75
CA ASN A 60 -0.84 20.86 -2.50
C ASN A 60 -0.12 20.45 -1.21
N ILE A 61 0.14 19.15 -1.05
CA ILE A 61 0.88 18.60 0.09
C ILE A 61 2.28 18.23 -0.38
N ASP A 62 3.29 18.84 0.23
CA ASP A 62 4.69 18.50 -0.01
C ASP A 62 5.05 17.16 0.65
N TYR A 63 5.89 16.38 -0.04
CA TYR A 63 6.35 15.08 0.43
C TYR A 63 7.77 14.81 -0.08
N LYS A 64 8.44 13.85 0.55
CA LYS A 64 9.67 13.24 0.03
C LYS A 64 9.42 11.76 -0.22
N LEU A 65 9.97 11.25 -1.30
CA LEU A 65 10.02 9.81 -1.56
C LEU A 65 11.27 9.23 -0.90
N ASP A 66 11.27 7.92 -0.66
CA ASP A 66 12.48 7.21 -0.29
C ASP A 66 13.36 7.05 -1.54
N GLU A 67 14.36 7.92 -1.68
CA GLU A 67 15.31 7.89 -2.80
C GLU A 67 16.51 6.98 -2.51
N THR A 68 16.46 6.14 -1.48
CA THR A 68 17.55 5.21 -1.23
C THR A 68 17.69 4.27 -2.43
N ASP A 69 18.86 4.40 -3.06
CA ASP A 69 19.25 3.69 -4.27
C ASP A 69 18.86 2.20 -4.19
N PHE A 70 18.18 1.71 -5.22
CA PHE A 70 17.75 0.31 -5.33
C PHE A 70 18.95 -0.69 -5.29
N THR A 71 20.19 -0.19 -5.29
CA THR A 71 21.41 -0.95 -5.00
C THR A 71 21.53 -1.38 -3.54
N ILE A 72 20.84 -0.73 -2.60
CA ILE A 72 20.78 -1.14 -1.18
C ILE A 72 19.56 -2.04 -0.96
N VAL A 73 19.84 -3.32 -0.71
CA VAL A 73 18.80 -4.31 -0.38
C VAL A 73 18.09 -3.90 0.92
N ASN A 74 16.75 -3.75 0.87
CA ASN A 74 15.86 -3.49 2.01
C ASN A 74 15.92 -2.09 2.65
N SER A 75 16.20 -1.02 1.90
CA SER A 75 16.14 0.34 2.46
C SER A 75 14.73 0.95 2.55
N ASP A 76 13.69 0.25 2.06
CA ASP A 76 12.28 0.68 1.97
C ASP A 76 11.66 1.09 3.34
N GLN A 77 12.02 2.29 3.81
CA GLN A 77 11.67 2.79 5.13
C GLN A 77 10.29 3.46 5.15
N TYR A 78 9.81 3.93 4.00
CA TYR A 78 8.50 4.54 3.81
C TYR A 78 8.27 4.75 2.31
N ASP A 79 7.01 4.86 1.89
CA ASP A 79 6.68 5.30 0.54
C ASP A 79 6.69 6.83 0.45
N PHE A 80 6.21 7.49 1.51
CA PHE A 80 6.19 8.96 1.61
C PHE A 80 6.62 9.44 2.99
N LEU A 81 7.44 10.48 3.02
CA LEU A 81 7.75 11.26 4.22
C LEU A 81 7.09 12.64 4.12
N ILE A 82 6.16 12.93 5.03
CA ILE A 82 5.41 14.19 5.07
C ILE A 82 5.57 14.78 6.47
N ASN A 83 6.21 15.95 6.60
CA ASN A 83 6.53 16.57 7.90
C ASN A 83 7.10 15.58 8.94
N ASN A 84 8.11 14.81 8.53
CA ASN A 84 8.75 13.76 9.33
C ASN A 84 7.85 12.58 9.71
N LYS A 85 6.63 12.47 9.15
CA LYS A 85 5.74 11.32 9.31
C LYS A 85 5.99 10.32 8.19
N LYS A 86 6.28 9.06 8.57
CA LYS A 86 6.49 7.94 7.66
C LYS A 86 5.16 7.33 7.26
N ILE A 87 4.86 7.36 5.97
CA ILE A 87 3.62 6.84 5.38
C ILE A 87 3.94 5.66 4.48
N ASP A 88 3.13 4.62 4.59
CA ASP A 88 3.25 3.38 3.84
C ASP A 88 1.91 3.07 3.14
N ILE A 89 1.96 2.74 1.86
CA ILE A 89 0.84 2.46 0.98
C ILE A 89 0.74 0.96 0.78
N LYS A 90 -0.44 0.42 1.09
CA LYS A 90 -0.73 -1.01 0.92
C LYS A 90 -2.00 -1.19 0.12
N VAL A 91 -1.85 -1.70 -1.09
CA VAL A 91 -2.97 -1.91 -2.01
C VAL A 91 -3.15 -3.38 -2.36
N ALA A 92 -4.40 -3.78 -2.57
CA ALA A 92 -4.75 -5.11 -3.04
C ALA A 92 -5.53 -5.03 -4.37
N LYS A 93 -5.34 -6.02 -5.23
CA LYS A 93 -6.23 -6.21 -6.38
C LYS A 93 -7.63 -6.51 -5.86
N LYS A 94 -8.61 -5.72 -6.27
CA LYS A 94 -10.01 -5.94 -5.94
C LYS A 94 -10.50 -7.20 -6.66
N SER A 95 -10.92 -8.19 -5.89
CA SER A 95 -11.34 -9.52 -6.38
C SER A 95 -12.85 -9.70 -6.42
N THR A 96 -13.61 -8.71 -5.97
CA THR A 96 -15.08 -8.78 -5.87
C THR A 96 -15.72 -7.43 -6.16
N SER A 97 -16.92 -7.45 -6.74
CA SER A 97 -17.76 -6.25 -6.92
C SER A 97 -18.49 -5.85 -5.64
N ARG A 98 -18.49 -6.70 -4.61
CA ARG A 98 -19.17 -6.42 -3.34
C ARG A 98 -18.53 -5.20 -2.65
N PRO A 99 -19.33 -4.34 -2.00
CA PRO A 99 -18.79 -3.27 -1.18
C PRO A 99 -18.03 -3.86 0.02
N PRO A 100 -17.02 -3.16 0.56
CA PRO A 100 -16.34 -3.59 1.77
C PRO A 100 -17.32 -3.64 2.95
N THR A 101 -17.06 -4.56 3.88
CA THR A 101 -17.81 -4.68 5.14
C THR A 101 -16.84 -4.69 6.30
N ASP A 102 -17.29 -4.33 7.50
CA ASP A 102 -16.44 -4.29 8.70
C ASP A 102 -15.73 -5.62 9.00
N GLY A 103 -16.26 -6.75 8.52
CA GLY A 103 -15.64 -8.06 8.68
C GLY A 103 -14.47 -8.35 7.74
N TRP A 104 -14.31 -7.60 6.64
CA TRP A 104 -13.18 -7.81 5.72
C TRP A 104 -11.87 -7.53 6.42
N THR A 105 -10.84 -8.33 6.14
CA THR A 105 -9.54 -8.18 6.78
C THR A 105 -8.43 -7.85 5.79
N TYR A 106 -7.45 -7.10 6.28
CA TYR A 106 -6.21 -6.75 5.61
C TYR A 106 -5.03 -7.30 6.40
N GLY A 107 -4.06 -7.89 5.69
CA GLY A 107 -2.81 -8.33 6.27
C GLY A 107 -1.70 -7.32 6.00
N TYR A 108 -0.98 -6.94 7.05
CA TYR A 108 0.27 -6.19 6.97
C TYR A 108 1.45 -7.08 7.31
N PRO A 109 2.48 -7.23 6.46
CA PRO A 109 3.61 -8.12 6.73
C PRO A 109 4.32 -7.79 8.05
N GLN A 110 4.43 -8.76 8.96
CA GLN A 110 5.07 -8.57 10.27
C GLN A 110 6.52 -8.09 10.12
N GLU A 111 7.24 -8.67 9.16
CA GLU A 111 8.63 -8.36 8.85
C GLU A 111 8.88 -6.91 8.42
N GLN A 112 7.86 -6.18 7.97
CA GLN A 112 7.96 -4.74 7.63
C GLN A 112 7.86 -3.83 8.86
N ASN A 113 7.72 -4.40 10.05
CA ASN A 113 7.71 -3.72 11.35
C ASN A 113 6.75 -2.50 11.37
N PRO A 114 5.43 -2.73 11.34
CA PRO A 114 4.44 -1.67 11.14
C PRO A 114 4.56 -0.51 12.15
N SER A 115 5.02 -0.76 13.38
CA SER A 115 5.21 0.31 14.38
C SER A 115 6.25 1.37 13.99
N THR A 116 7.05 1.14 12.95
CA THR A 116 7.98 2.14 12.40
C THR A 116 7.31 3.14 11.47
N LYS A 117 6.07 2.89 11.06
CA LYS A 117 5.27 3.79 10.22
C LYS A 117 4.34 4.61 11.11
N ASP A 118 4.24 5.90 10.84
CA ASP A 118 3.24 6.74 11.50
C ASP A 118 1.84 6.37 10.99
N PHE A 119 1.70 6.19 9.67
CA PHE A 119 0.43 5.87 9.02
C PHE A 119 0.59 4.84 7.91
N VAL A 120 -0.38 3.93 7.82
CA VAL A 120 -0.54 2.99 6.72
C VAL A 120 -1.83 3.33 5.98
N ILE A 121 -1.75 3.59 4.68
CA ILE A 121 -2.88 3.87 3.81
C ILE A 121 -3.24 2.59 3.08
N VAL A 122 -4.50 2.15 3.24
CA VAL A 122 -4.96 0.88 2.67
C VAL A 122 -5.88 1.15 1.49
N GLY A 123 -5.53 0.58 0.33
CA GLY A 123 -6.27 0.79 -0.91
C GLY A 123 -6.55 -0.46 -1.71
N TRP A 124 -7.15 -0.22 -2.87
CA TRP A 124 -7.59 -1.23 -3.81
C TRP A 124 -7.44 -0.75 -5.25
N ILE A 125 -7.26 -1.72 -6.14
CA ILE A 125 -7.17 -1.50 -7.58
C ILE A 125 -8.20 -2.38 -8.28
N ASP A 126 -9.08 -1.78 -9.07
CA ASP A 126 -10.08 -2.46 -9.90
C ASP A 126 -9.70 -2.28 -11.37
N PHE A 127 -9.06 -3.31 -11.95
CA PHE A 127 -8.63 -3.29 -13.35
C PHE A 127 -9.79 -3.31 -14.34
N ASN A 128 -10.95 -3.83 -13.94
CA ASN A 128 -12.11 -3.91 -14.84
C ASN A 128 -12.76 -2.53 -14.98
N ARG A 129 -12.87 -1.81 -13.86
CA ARG A 129 -13.39 -0.44 -13.83
C ARG A 129 -12.34 0.62 -14.12
N LYS A 130 -11.06 0.23 -14.18
CA LYS A 130 -9.91 1.14 -14.30
C LYS A 130 -9.90 2.19 -13.18
N GLU A 131 -10.09 1.73 -11.95
CA GLU A 131 -10.17 2.58 -10.78
C GLU A 131 -9.11 2.20 -9.74
N ILE A 132 -8.59 3.22 -9.06
CA ILE A 132 -7.73 3.07 -7.88
C ILE A 132 -8.38 3.88 -6.76
N GLY A 133 -8.47 3.29 -5.58
CA GLY A 133 -9.09 3.94 -4.43
C GLY A 133 -8.45 3.53 -3.11
N PHE A 134 -8.73 4.33 -2.08
CA PHE A 134 -8.26 4.07 -0.72
C PHE A 134 -9.45 3.90 0.22
N TYR A 135 -9.45 2.79 0.97
CA TYR A 135 -10.49 2.49 1.95
C TYR A 135 -10.41 3.45 3.13
N GLY A 136 -9.19 3.67 3.62
CA GLY A 136 -8.90 4.43 4.83
C GLY A 136 -7.43 4.32 5.21
N TRP A 137 -7.13 4.74 6.42
CA TRP A 137 -5.79 4.72 7.00
C TRP A 137 -5.83 4.19 8.44
N ILE A 138 -4.69 3.71 8.93
CA ILE A 138 -4.52 3.22 10.31
C ILE A 138 -3.11 3.54 10.78
N LYS A 139 -2.90 3.77 12.08
CA LYS A 139 -1.53 4.02 12.58
C LYS A 139 -0.73 2.73 12.59
N GLY A 140 0.56 2.80 12.25
CA GLY A 140 1.44 1.63 12.29
C GLY A 140 1.51 0.97 13.66
N VAL A 141 1.52 1.77 14.73
CA VAL A 141 1.45 1.30 16.14
C VAL A 141 0.13 0.64 16.52
N GLU A 142 -0.95 0.86 15.77
CA GLU A 142 -2.22 0.16 15.97
C GLU A 142 -2.18 -1.18 15.23
N VAL A 143 -1.64 -1.22 14.01
CA VAL A 143 -1.43 -2.44 13.23
C VAL A 143 -0.58 -3.44 14.03
N SER A 144 0.49 -2.99 14.68
CA SER A 144 1.39 -3.88 15.45
C SER A 144 0.74 -4.58 16.66
N LYS A 145 -0.43 -4.11 17.12
CA LYS A 145 -1.18 -4.71 18.23
C LYS A 145 -2.04 -5.90 17.81
N TYR A 146 -2.31 -6.05 16.52
CA TYR A 146 -3.11 -7.17 16.02
C TYR A 146 -2.31 -8.46 16.03
N ALA A 147 -3.01 -9.57 16.23
CA ALA A 147 -2.41 -10.89 16.21
C ALA A 147 -1.76 -11.17 14.83
N VAL A 148 -0.62 -11.87 14.88
CA VAL A 148 0.05 -12.33 13.67
C VAL A 148 -0.59 -13.63 13.20
N VAL A 149 -1.02 -13.68 11.95
CA VAL A 149 -1.64 -14.83 11.33
C VAL A 149 -0.91 -15.23 10.05
N THR A 150 -1.03 -16.50 9.66
CA THR A 150 -0.49 -17.03 8.40
C THR A 150 -1.57 -17.31 7.36
N HIS A 151 -2.84 -17.22 7.75
CA HIS A 151 -4.00 -17.35 6.89
C HIS A 151 -4.93 -16.17 7.14
N ASN A 152 -5.52 -15.64 6.07
CA ASN A 152 -6.51 -14.57 6.18
C ASN A 152 -7.75 -15.10 6.90
N THR A 153 -8.14 -14.50 8.02
CA THR A 153 -9.23 -15.05 8.85
C THR A 153 -10.62 -14.83 8.25
N PHE A 154 -10.75 -13.94 7.26
CA PHE A 154 -12.01 -13.70 6.56
C PHE A 154 -12.22 -14.64 5.37
N ALA A 155 -11.25 -14.71 4.46
CA ALA A 155 -11.32 -15.43 3.19
C ALA A 155 -10.57 -16.78 3.18
N GLY A 156 -9.78 -17.08 4.22
CA GLY A 156 -9.15 -18.39 4.44
C GLY A 156 -7.89 -18.68 3.61
N TYR A 157 -7.47 -17.78 2.71
CA TYR A 157 -6.26 -18.00 1.91
C TYR A 157 -4.98 -17.86 2.74
N LYS A 158 -3.93 -18.60 2.36
CA LYS A 158 -2.62 -18.54 3.01
C LYS A 158 -1.85 -17.28 2.60
N TYR A 159 -1.31 -16.56 3.55
CA TYR A 159 -0.37 -15.47 3.29
C TYR A 159 1.01 -16.00 2.90
N LEU A 160 1.74 -15.22 2.09
CA LEU A 160 3.13 -15.55 1.72
C LEU A 160 4.13 -15.38 2.87
N THR A 161 3.79 -14.54 3.85
CA THR A 161 4.58 -14.26 5.07
C THR A 161 3.59 -14.07 6.23
N PRO A 162 3.99 -14.21 7.51
CA PRO A 162 3.12 -13.84 8.63
C PRO A 162 2.69 -12.36 8.57
N ASN A 163 1.41 -12.09 8.83
CA ASN A 163 0.84 -10.75 8.75
C ASN A 163 0.15 -10.38 10.06
N HIS A 164 0.29 -9.12 10.49
CA HIS A 164 -0.67 -8.51 11.41
C HIS A 164 -1.98 -8.30 10.66
N GLU A 165 -3.05 -8.95 11.11
CA GLU A 165 -4.34 -8.87 10.42
C GLU A 165 -5.34 -8.00 11.18
N PHE A 166 -5.88 -7.00 10.48
CA PHE A 166 -6.88 -6.08 11.03
C PHE A 166 -8.08 -5.96 10.11
N ARG A 167 -9.21 -5.54 10.71
CA ARG A 167 -10.48 -5.41 10.01
C ARG A 167 -10.60 -4.07 9.29
N TRP A 168 -11.36 -4.05 8.20
CA TRP A 168 -11.73 -2.83 7.50
C TRP A 168 -12.43 -1.83 8.43
N GLY A 169 -13.27 -2.33 9.33
CA GLY A 169 -13.96 -1.52 10.34
C GLY A 169 -13.01 -0.75 11.27
N ALA A 170 -11.79 -1.24 11.49
CA ALA A 170 -10.81 -0.61 12.38
C ALA A 170 -10.08 0.60 11.77
N MET A 171 -10.09 0.75 10.45
CA MET A 171 -9.43 1.88 9.79
C MET A 171 -10.16 3.20 10.08
N ASN A 172 -9.46 4.33 10.02
CA ASN A 172 -10.08 5.64 9.92
C ASN A 172 -10.36 5.96 8.43
N LYS A 173 -11.54 6.51 8.13
CA LYS A 173 -12.02 6.77 6.76
C LYS A 173 -11.97 8.25 6.40
N ASP A 174 -11.66 9.11 7.36
CA ASP A 174 -11.54 10.56 7.23
C ASP A 174 -10.10 10.93 6.82
N PHE A 175 -9.91 11.18 5.52
CA PHE A 175 -8.62 11.60 4.97
C PHE A 175 -8.30 13.07 5.27
N GLU A 176 -9.29 13.92 5.54
CA GLU A 176 -9.02 15.31 5.93
C GLU A 176 -8.43 15.35 7.35
N ASN A 177 -8.90 14.46 8.23
CA ASN A 177 -8.26 14.25 9.53
C ASN A 177 -6.82 13.73 9.39
N LEU A 178 -6.55 12.77 8.50
CA LEU A 178 -5.17 12.34 8.21
C LEU A 178 -4.29 13.54 7.83
N PHE A 179 -4.77 14.37 6.89
CA PHE A 179 -4.00 15.53 6.43
C PHE A 179 -3.76 16.56 7.52
N THR A 180 -4.70 16.72 8.44
CA THR A 180 -4.50 17.53 9.64
C THR A 180 -3.39 16.95 10.53
N LEU A 181 -3.41 15.62 10.75
CA LEU A 181 -2.44 14.92 11.60
C LEU A 181 -1.03 14.84 11.02
N ILE A 182 -0.88 14.84 9.69
CA ILE A 182 0.45 14.84 9.07
C ILE A 182 0.97 16.26 8.81
N LYS A 183 0.10 17.28 8.78
CA LYS A 183 0.52 18.68 8.64
C LYS A 183 0.95 19.29 9.96
N GLY A 184 0.26 18.96 11.06
CA GLY A 184 0.59 19.40 12.42
C GLY A 184 1.75 18.63 13.02
#